data_AF-A0A844NYN6-F1
#
_entry.id   AF-A0A844NYN6-F1
#
_cell.length_a   1.000
_cell.length_b   1.000
_cell.length_c   1.000
_cell.angle_alpha   90.00
_cell.angle_beta   90.00
_cell.angle_gamma   90.00
#
_symmetry.space_group_name_H-M   'P 1'
#
loop_
_entity.id
_entity.type
_entity.pdbx_description
1 polymer ?
#
loop_
_entity_poly.entity_id
_entity_poly.type
_entity_poly.pdbx_seq_one_letter_code
_entity_poly.pdbx_strand_id
1 'polypeptide(L)'
;MIIFDTTNDGVIDSVVATGKTTYKYAIESLYPLIDRFSAQRKTQDKKFYARLERDILDKCLMPPLTIAFVEPNFDKTEEKDIAKYIEDNIKSGYVLDGIQRLSTLNRAKDDERFDDSQSLYLNIIVSPSEDKLLYRMITLNNGQKPMTPRHQIEILTQELFDFSDVNLDVQSEKERGKTIVKGSFDLGDLSKAYLAFLTGSVNNDNNKIIGEKMDQIIVGRIMDKQPAKEDVNFKQVIKNIEKLSENDVAKKWLKVGNNLIGFSVGVKTSYDVIINISPDEFSNSIELFELAFKAINPSKVNLGKFRRELSQNFIENYAQHSEFDEMELVEHFMELTS
;
A
#
# COMPACT_ATOMS: atom_id res chain seq x y z
N MET A 1 5.81 -27.33 8.74
CA MET A 1 5.31 -26.34 9.73
C MET A 1 4.12 -26.94 10.48
N ILE A 2 3.75 -26.42 11.65
CA ILE A 2 2.56 -26.87 12.41
C ILE A 2 1.69 -25.66 12.73
N ILE A 3 0.41 -25.73 12.39
CA ILE A 3 -0.62 -24.77 12.81
C ILE A 3 -1.34 -25.35 14.03
N PHE A 4 -1.54 -24.52 15.04
CA PHE A 4 -2.15 -24.91 16.32
C PHE A 4 -3.61 -24.51 16.42
N ASP A 5 -3.94 -23.35 15.90
CA ASP A 5 -5.25 -22.74 16.02
C ASP A 5 -5.49 -21.79 14.85
N THR A 6 -6.76 -21.63 14.50
CA THR A 6 -7.22 -20.75 13.43
C THR A 6 -8.54 -20.08 13.80
N THR A 7 -8.70 -18.82 13.41
CA THR A 7 -9.89 -18.03 13.71
C THR A 7 -10.13 -17.01 12.59
N ASN A 8 -11.40 -16.69 12.35
CA ASN A 8 -11.79 -15.63 11.42
C ASN A 8 -11.78 -14.26 12.10
N ASP A 9 -11.08 -13.31 11.51
CA ASP A 9 -11.13 -11.89 11.86
C ASP A 9 -12.24 -11.22 11.02
N GLY A 10 -13.37 -10.93 11.66
CA GLY A 10 -14.54 -10.33 11.01
C GLY A 10 -14.40 -8.85 10.68
N VAL A 11 -13.35 -8.16 11.16
CA VAL A 11 -13.12 -6.74 10.82
C VAL A 11 -12.48 -6.62 9.45
N ILE A 12 -11.59 -7.55 9.11
CA ILE A 12 -10.85 -7.57 7.84
C ILE A 12 -11.18 -8.79 6.96
N ASP A 13 -12.25 -9.52 7.27
CA ASP A 13 -12.68 -10.74 6.59
C ASP A 13 -11.52 -11.72 6.29
N SER A 14 -10.64 -11.93 7.28
CA SER A 14 -9.39 -12.66 7.08
C SER A 14 -9.30 -13.88 7.97
N VAL A 15 -8.59 -14.92 7.51
CA VAL A 15 -8.24 -16.07 8.35
C VAL A 15 -6.94 -15.75 9.09
N VAL A 16 -6.94 -15.97 10.40
CA VAL A 16 -5.78 -15.78 11.28
C VAL A 16 -5.42 -17.11 11.88
N ALA A 17 -4.17 -17.53 11.69
CA ALA A 17 -3.67 -18.78 12.21
C ALA A 17 -2.44 -18.55 13.10
N THR A 18 -2.32 -19.33 14.18
CA THR A 18 -1.13 -19.35 15.03
C THR A 18 -0.45 -20.70 14.89
N GLY A 19 0.87 -20.69 14.72
CA GLY A 19 1.63 -21.92 14.51
C GLY A 19 3.08 -21.82 14.96
N LYS A 20 3.84 -22.86 14.65
CA LYS A 20 5.29 -22.86 14.77
C LYS A 20 5.99 -23.48 13.57
N THR A 21 7.22 -23.03 13.38
CA THR A 21 8.21 -23.59 12.46
C THR A 21 9.56 -23.69 13.16
N THR A 22 10.63 -23.99 12.43
CA THR A 22 12.02 -23.99 12.95
C THR A 22 12.79 -22.78 12.47
N TYR A 23 13.89 -22.46 13.15
CA TYR A 23 14.84 -21.44 12.68
C TYR A 23 15.41 -21.75 11.31
N LYS A 24 15.67 -23.03 11.02
CA LYS A 24 16.04 -23.50 9.69
C LYS A 24 15.03 -23.07 8.62
N TYR A 25 13.75 -23.38 8.80
CA TYR A 25 12.72 -22.98 7.84
C TYR A 25 12.60 -21.46 7.73
N ALA A 26 12.75 -20.73 8.84
CA ALA A 26 12.73 -19.28 8.81
C ALA A 26 13.84 -18.71 7.93
N ILE A 27 15.07 -19.22 8.05
CA ILE A 27 16.21 -18.80 7.22
C ILE A 27 16.03 -19.20 5.75
N GLU A 28 15.57 -20.42 5.48
CA GLU A 28 15.48 -20.95 4.12
C GLU A 28 14.27 -20.41 3.34
N SER A 29 13.13 -20.20 4.01
CA SER A 29 11.85 -19.90 3.36
C SER A 29 11.29 -18.50 3.68
N LEU A 30 11.51 -17.98 4.89
CA LEU A 30 10.96 -16.68 5.30
C LEU A 30 11.93 -15.52 5.03
N TYR A 31 13.23 -15.70 5.30
CA TYR A 31 14.24 -14.65 5.09
C TYR A 31 14.31 -14.16 3.63
N PRO A 32 14.19 -15.03 2.59
CA PRO A 32 14.16 -14.57 1.20
C PRO A 32 12.99 -13.63 0.87
N LEU A 33 11.93 -13.60 1.68
CA LEU A 33 10.82 -12.66 1.51
C LEU A 33 11.24 -11.22 1.80
N ILE A 34 12.25 -11.01 2.66
CA ILE A 34 12.81 -9.69 2.99
C ILE A 34 13.69 -9.17 1.85
N ASP A 35 14.51 -10.06 1.26
CA ASP A 35 15.52 -9.68 0.26
C ASP A 35 14.94 -9.22 -1.09
N ARG A 36 13.63 -9.44 -1.31
CA ARG A 36 12.94 -8.96 -2.52
C ARG A 36 12.81 -7.44 -2.57
N PHE A 37 12.87 -6.73 -1.45
CA PHE A 37 12.42 -5.34 -1.41
C PHE A 37 13.49 -4.37 -0.91
N SER A 38 13.80 -3.37 -1.73
CA SER A 38 14.98 -2.52 -1.53
C SER A 38 14.88 -1.55 -0.35
N ALA A 39 13.66 -1.24 0.12
CA ALA A 39 13.39 -0.33 1.23
C ALA A 39 13.63 -0.96 2.61
N GLN A 40 13.50 -2.29 2.71
CA GLN A 40 13.78 -3.04 3.95
C GLN A 40 15.29 -3.15 4.25
N ARG A 41 16.16 -2.68 3.35
CA ARG A 41 17.64 -2.75 3.48
C ARG A 41 18.26 -1.77 4.47
N LYS A 42 17.50 -0.88 5.12
CA LYS A 42 18.06 -0.03 6.19
C LYS A 42 18.30 -0.86 7.45
N THR A 43 19.42 -1.57 7.46
CA THR A 43 19.97 -2.20 8.66
C THR A 43 20.27 -1.09 9.68
N GLN A 44 19.42 -0.94 10.68
CA GLN A 44 19.64 -0.01 11.78
C GLN A 44 20.83 -0.47 12.66
N ASP A 45 21.16 0.37 13.64
CA ASP A 45 22.38 0.38 14.45
C ASP A 45 22.86 -1.01 14.94
N LYS A 46 24.10 -1.39 14.56
CA LYS A 46 24.70 -2.72 14.82
C LYS A 46 24.69 -3.14 16.30
N LYS A 47 24.65 -2.18 17.22
CA LYS A 47 24.73 -2.44 18.67
C LYS A 47 23.48 -3.11 19.26
N PHE A 48 22.29 -2.74 18.82
CA PHE A 48 21.04 -3.33 19.34
C PHE A 48 20.87 -4.78 18.87
N TYR A 49 21.25 -5.06 17.63
CA TYR A 49 21.10 -6.41 17.08
C TYR A 49 22.13 -7.40 17.59
N ALA A 50 23.34 -6.94 17.94
CA ALA A 50 24.36 -7.80 18.53
C ALA A 50 23.90 -8.42 19.86
N ARG A 51 22.95 -7.80 20.57
CA ARG A 51 22.38 -8.39 21.79
C ARG A 51 21.43 -9.54 21.47
N LEU A 52 20.43 -9.29 20.62
CA LEU A 52 19.48 -10.33 20.21
C LEU A 52 20.19 -11.52 19.55
N GLU A 53 21.22 -11.26 18.76
CA GLU A 53 22.04 -12.30 18.12
C GLU A 53 22.70 -13.20 19.18
N ARG A 54 23.33 -12.61 20.21
CA ARG A 54 23.88 -13.39 21.34
C ARG A 54 22.80 -14.15 22.09
N ASP A 55 21.68 -13.49 22.39
CA ASP A 55 20.59 -14.12 23.12
C ASP A 55 20.06 -15.35 22.34
N ILE A 56 19.93 -15.27 21.01
CA ILE A 56 19.56 -16.41 20.13
C ILE A 56 20.57 -17.54 20.26
N LEU A 57 21.87 -17.24 20.22
CA LEU A 57 22.94 -18.24 20.38
C LEU A 57 22.93 -18.87 21.79
N ASP A 58 22.44 -18.14 22.78
CA ASP A 58 22.21 -18.61 24.15
C ASP A 58 20.83 -19.26 24.32
N LYS A 59 20.20 -19.68 23.22
CA LYS A 59 18.90 -20.40 23.13
C LYS A 59 17.67 -19.56 23.49
N CYS A 60 17.72 -18.24 23.34
CA CYS A 60 16.56 -17.37 23.47
C CYS A 60 15.47 -17.75 22.47
N LEU A 61 14.25 -17.95 22.96
CA LEU A 61 13.09 -18.10 22.11
C LEU A 61 12.66 -16.73 21.57
N MET A 62 12.93 -16.50 20.28
CA MET A 62 12.54 -15.28 19.59
C MET A 62 11.01 -15.05 19.62
N PRO A 63 10.54 -13.80 19.79
CA PRO A 63 9.11 -13.49 19.72
C PRO A 63 8.51 -13.85 18.35
N PRO A 64 7.18 -14.11 18.26
CA PRO A 64 6.54 -14.61 17.04
C PRO A 64 6.67 -13.68 15.84
N LEU A 65 6.94 -14.20 14.64
CA LEU A 65 6.88 -13.40 13.41
C LEU A 65 5.44 -13.32 12.89
N THR A 66 5.10 -12.21 12.22
CA THR A 66 3.82 -12.10 11.51
C THR A 66 4.03 -12.21 10.01
N ILE A 67 3.45 -13.25 9.40
CA ILE A 67 3.47 -13.49 7.96
C ILE A 67 2.06 -13.25 7.41
N ALA A 68 1.94 -12.55 6.29
CA ALA A 68 0.66 -12.35 5.63
C ALA A 68 0.64 -12.84 4.20
N PHE A 69 -0.56 -13.16 3.74
CA PHE A 69 -0.88 -13.56 2.38
C PHE A 69 -2.10 -12.77 1.92
N VAL A 70 -2.13 -12.43 0.63
CA VAL A 70 -3.32 -11.86 -0.02
C VAL A 70 -3.93 -12.94 -0.90
N GLU A 71 -5.12 -13.40 -0.54
CA GLU A 71 -5.88 -14.42 -1.26
C GLU A 71 -7.38 -14.10 -1.19
N PRO A 72 -7.96 -13.50 -2.24
CA PRO A 72 -9.35 -13.03 -2.26
C PRO A 72 -10.39 -14.09 -1.90
N ASN A 73 -10.16 -15.34 -2.27
CA ASN A 73 -11.13 -16.43 -2.11
C ASN A 73 -10.60 -17.52 -1.16
N PHE A 74 -9.96 -17.11 -0.07
CA PHE A 74 -9.46 -18.06 0.92
C PHE A 74 -10.59 -18.62 1.79
N ASP A 75 -10.80 -19.93 1.74
CA ASP A 75 -11.93 -20.64 2.37
C ASP A 75 -11.51 -21.77 3.31
N LYS A 76 -10.20 -21.96 3.53
CA LYS A 76 -9.67 -23.08 4.32
C LYS A 76 -9.87 -22.81 5.81
N THR A 77 -10.46 -23.79 6.49
CA THR A 77 -10.75 -23.71 7.93
C THR A 77 -9.96 -24.71 8.77
N GLU A 78 -9.42 -25.77 8.17
CA GLU A 78 -8.64 -26.78 8.90
C GLU A 78 -7.16 -26.40 9.00
N GLU A 79 -6.55 -26.64 10.16
CA GLU A 79 -5.16 -26.25 10.44
C GLU A 79 -4.18 -26.90 9.46
N LYS A 80 -4.45 -28.14 9.04
CA LYS A 80 -3.62 -28.87 8.07
C LYS A 80 -3.67 -28.27 6.68
N ASP A 81 -4.85 -27.85 6.22
CA ASP A 81 -5.04 -27.26 4.91
C ASP A 81 -4.42 -25.87 4.83
N ILE A 82 -4.53 -25.09 5.92
CA ILE A 82 -3.86 -23.80 6.06
C ILE A 82 -2.34 -24.01 6.08
N ALA A 83 -1.83 -24.98 6.84
CA ALA A 83 -0.40 -25.30 6.88
C ALA A 83 0.14 -25.63 5.47
N LYS A 84 -0.57 -26.48 4.74
CA LYS A 84 -0.22 -26.87 3.37
C LYS A 84 -0.24 -25.67 2.43
N TYR A 85 -1.30 -24.86 2.49
CA TYR A 85 -1.40 -23.65 1.68
C TYR A 85 -0.20 -22.72 1.89
N ILE A 86 0.20 -22.47 3.14
CA ILE A 86 1.35 -21.61 3.46
C ILE A 86 2.65 -22.19 2.91
N GLU A 87 2.86 -23.50 3.01
CA GLU A 87 4.08 -24.15 2.48
C GLU A 87 4.13 -24.06 0.95
N ASP A 88 3.02 -24.33 0.28
CA ASP A 88 2.91 -24.29 -1.19
C ASP A 88 3.06 -22.85 -1.73
N ASN A 89 2.60 -21.86 -0.98
CA ASN A 89 2.52 -20.47 -1.42
C ASN A 89 3.50 -19.54 -0.68
N ILE A 90 4.49 -20.07 0.05
CA ILE A 90 5.34 -19.22 0.91
C ILE A 90 6.01 -18.06 0.15
N LYS A 91 6.30 -18.28 -1.13
CA LYS A 91 6.90 -17.29 -2.03
C LYS A 91 6.00 -16.08 -2.31
N SER A 92 4.69 -16.14 -2.11
CA SER A 92 3.80 -14.98 -2.22
C SER A 92 3.50 -14.33 -0.86
N GLY A 93 4.11 -14.84 0.22
CA GLY A 93 3.94 -14.29 1.56
C GLY A 93 4.74 -13.00 1.80
N TYR A 94 4.27 -12.23 2.77
CA TYR A 94 4.86 -10.96 3.21
C TYR A 94 5.21 -11.02 4.69
N VAL A 95 6.36 -10.46 5.09
CA VAL A 95 6.72 -10.33 6.50
C VAL A 95 6.15 -9.01 7.04
N LEU A 96 5.00 -9.05 7.70
CA LEU A 96 4.36 -7.85 8.25
C LEU A 96 5.04 -7.36 9.54
N ASP A 97 5.56 -8.29 10.34
CA ASP A 97 6.31 -7.98 11.55
C ASP A 97 7.42 -9.02 11.75
N GLY A 98 8.61 -8.52 12.10
CA GLY A 98 9.76 -9.33 12.43
C GLY A 98 10.88 -9.34 11.38
N ILE A 99 10.89 -8.39 10.44
CA ILE A 99 11.97 -8.21 9.45
C ILE A 99 13.36 -8.18 10.11
N GLN A 100 13.50 -7.38 11.16
CA GLN A 100 14.77 -7.22 11.87
C GLN A 100 15.17 -8.48 12.65
N ARG A 101 14.18 -9.18 13.20
CA ARG A 101 14.33 -10.45 13.91
C ARG A 101 14.84 -11.53 12.96
N LEU A 102 14.22 -11.63 11.79
CA LEU A 102 14.60 -12.58 10.75
C LEU A 102 15.98 -12.27 10.15
N SER A 103 16.32 -10.99 9.99
CA SER A 103 17.66 -10.57 9.58
C SER A 103 18.72 -10.91 10.63
N THR A 104 18.38 -10.83 11.92
CA THR A 104 19.28 -11.23 13.02
C THR A 104 19.46 -12.73 13.06
N LEU A 105 18.40 -13.49 12.84
CA LEU A 105 18.46 -14.94 12.73
C LEU A 105 19.37 -15.38 11.57
N ASN A 106 19.26 -14.74 10.40
CA ASN A 106 20.11 -15.06 9.25
C ASN A 106 21.59 -14.69 9.47
N ARG A 107 21.92 -13.76 10.37
CA ARG A 107 23.32 -13.49 10.77
C ARG A 107 23.84 -14.49 11.80
N ALA A 108 22.99 -14.86 12.78
CA ALA A 108 23.35 -15.82 13.82
C ALA A 108 23.71 -17.21 13.27
N LYS A 109 23.19 -17.56 12.09
CA LYS A 109 23.33 -18.89 11.48
C LYS A 109 24.78 -19.34 11.23
N ASP A 110 25.71 -18.38 11.11
CA ASP A 110 27.11 -18.66 10.79
C ASP A 110 27.96 -18.92 12.07
N ASP A 111 27.40 -18.78 13.27
CA ASP A 111 28.07 -19.10 14.56
C ASP A 111 27.83 -20.58 14.92
N GLU A 112 28.87 -21.27 15.38
CA GLU A 112 28.84 -22.70 15.72
C GLU A 112 27.85 -23.05 16.84
N ARG A 113 27.48 -22.08 17.69
CA ARG A 113 26.52 -22.28 18.79
C ARG A 113 25.06 -22.23 18.32
N PHE A 114 24.82 -21.86 17.06
CA PHE A 114 23.49 -21.70 16.52
C PHE A 114 22.75 -23.04 16.42
N ASP A 115 21.55 -23.10 17.01
CA ASP A 115 20.65 -24.24 16.92
C ASP A 115 19.50 -23.94 15.94
N ASP A 116 19.63 -24.45 14.72
CA ASP A 116 18.64 -24.24 13.65
C ASP A 116 17.34 -25.06 13.86
N SER A 117 17.36 -26.01 14.80
CA SER A 117 16.21 -26.84 15.17
C SER A 117 15.27 -26.15 16.15
N GLN A 118 15.71 -25.04 16.77
CA GLN A 118 14.92 -24.27 17.71
C GLN A 118 13.61 -23.79 17.08
N SER A 119 12.53 -23.84 17.88
CA SER A 119 11.20 -23.46 17.42
C SER A 119 11.06 -21.94 17.25
N LEU A 120 10.31 -21.54 16.24
CA LEU A 120 9.85 -20.18 16.01
C LEU A 120 8.34 -20.17 15.90
N TYR A 121 7.69 -19.30 16.68
CA TYR A 121 6.25 -19.11 16.61
C TYR A 121 5.90 -18.14 15.48
N LEU A 122 4.76 -18.37 14.84
CA LEU A 122 4.26 -17.60 13.72
C LEU A 122 2.81 -17.19 13.99
N ASN A 123 2.51 -15.93 13.68
CA ASN A 123 1.16 -15.44 13.45
C ASN A 123 1.00 -15.31 11.93
N ILE A 124 0.01 -15.99 11.36
CA ILE A 124 -0.27 -15.97 9.93
C ILE A 124 -1.60 -15.27 9.69
N ILE A 125 -1.65 -14.41 8.69
CA ILE A 125 -2.85 -13.69 8.28
C ILE A 125 -3.07 -13.95 6.79
N VAL A 126 -4.21 -14.52 6.43
CA VAL A 126 -4.62 -14.66 5.02
C VAL A 126 -5.80 -13.72 4.81
N SER A 127 -5.58 -12.67 4.03
CA SER A 127 -6.52 -11.58 3.84
C SER A 127 -6.98 -11.48 2.40
N PRO A 128 -8.23 -11.05 2.14
CA PRO A 128 -8.73 -10.98 0.79
C PRO A 128 -8.19 -9.78 -0.01
N SER A 129 -7.59 -8.79 0.65
CA SER A 129 -6.96 -7.64 -0.02
C SER A 129 -5.84 -6.99 0.79
N GLU A 130 -4.93 -6.31 0.08
CA GLU A 130 -3.85 -5.49 0.63
C GLU A 130 -4.41 -4.36 1.52
N ASP A 131 -5.51 -3.74 1.09
CA ASP A 131 -6.20 -2.65 1.81
C ASP A 131 -6.63 -3.09 3.22
N LYS A 132 -7.13 -4.33 3.34
CA LYS A 132 -7.58 -4.90 4.62
C LYS A 132 -6.41 -5.30 5.52
N LEU A 133 -5.32 -5.85 4.96
CA LEU A 133 -4.08 -6.08 5.72
C LEU A 133 -3.53 -4.78 6.31
N LEU A 134 -3.50 -3.72 5.49
CA LEU A 134 -2.99 -2.42 5.90
C LEU A 134 -3.86 -1.78 6.98
N TYR A 135 -5.19 -1.83 6.83
CA TYR A 135 -6.11 -1.39 7.87
C TYR A 135 -5.78 -2.07 9.21
N ARG A 136 -5.58 -3.40 9.21
CA ARG A 136 -5.19 -4.14 10.42
C ARG A 136 -3.84 -3.73 10.97
N MET A 137 -2.84 -3.52 10.13
CA MET A 137 -1.52 -3.05 10.57
C MET A 137 -1.59 -1.67 11.23
N ILE A 138 -2.37 -0.74 10.66
CA ILE A 138 -2.53 0.60 11.22
C ILE A 138 -3.31 0.55 12.53
N THR A 139 -4.42 -0.21 12.55
CA THR A 139 -5.33 -0.24 13.71
C THR A 139 -4.81 -1.05 14.88
N LEU A 140 -4.10 -2.17 14.65
CA LEU A 140 -3.59 -3.03 15.72
C LEU A 140 -2.23 -2.59 16.30
N ASN A 141 -1.50 -1.71 15.61
CA ASN A 141 -0.28 -1.10 16.15
C ASN A 141 -0.58 0.19 16.96
N ASN A 142 -1.85 0.59 17.08
CA ASN A 142 -2.25 1.76 17.86
C ASN A 142 -1.90 1.60 19.35
N GLY A 143 -1.14 2.56 19.89
CA GLY A 143 -0.71 2.58 21.28
C GLY A 143 0.73 2.07 21.51
N GLN A 144 1.37 1.49 20.50
CA GLN A 144 2.81 1.22 20.49
C GLN A 144 3.49 2.29 19.62
N LYS A 145 4.76 2.66 19.89
CA LYS A 145 5.58 3.43 18.93
C LYS A 145 6.52 2.47 18.19
N PRO A 146 6.16 1.93 17.00
CA PRO A 146 7.19 1.31 16.17
C PRO A 146 7.32 1.91 14.76
N MET A 147 6.30 2.54 14.16
CA MET A 147 6.40 3.12 12.81
C MET A 147 5.28 4.14 12.51
N THR A 148 5.54 5.19 11.71
CA THR A 148 4.48 6.14 11.31
C THR A 148 3.54 5.50 10.27
N PRO A 149 2.23 5.82 10.27
CA PRO A 149 1.28 5.32 9.27
C PRO A 149 1.73 5.57 7.83
N ARG A 150 2.32 6.74 7.56
CA ARG A 150 2.88 7.04 6.24
C ARG A 150 3.99 6.06 5.84
N HIS A 151 4.89 5.75 6.77
CA HIS A 151 5.97 4.82 6.49
C HIS A 151 5.44 3.38 6.33
N GLN A 152 4.41 2.99 7.07
CA GLN A 152 3.69 1.73 6.86
C GLN A 152 3.08 1.65 5.46
N ILE A 153 2.38 2.71 5.03
CA ILE A 153 1.76 2.76 3.71
C ILE A 153 2.80 2.74 2.60
N GLU A 154 3.91 3.47 2.75
CA GLU A 154 5.01 3.45 1.77
C GLU A 154 5.63 2.06 1.65
N ILE A 155 5.96 1.42 2.78
CA ILE A 155 6.47 0.04 2.83
C ILE A 155 5.48 -0.91 2.16
N LEU A 156 4.20 -0.86 2.51
CA LEU A 156 3.20 -1.74 1.90
C LEU A 156 2.91 -1.42 0.43
N THR A 157 2.98 -0.16 -0.01
CA THR A 157 2.85 0.17 -1.44
C THR A 157 4.00 -0.43 -2.23
N GLN A 158 5.19 -0.44 -1.64
CA GLN A 158 6.39 -1.02 -2.25
C GLN A 158 6.42 -2.56 -2.16
N GLU A 159 5.76 -3.14 -1.15
CA GLU A 159 5.86 -4.56 -0.82
C GLU A 159 4.64 -5.37 -1.22
N LEU A 160 3.42 -4.87 -1.01
CA LEU A 160 2.17 -5.59 -1.27
C LEU A 160 1.64 -5.39 -2.68
N PHE A 161 1.88 -4.24 -3.30
CA PHE A 161 1.49 -4.05 -4.70
C PHE A 161 2.55 -4.65 -5.62
N ASP A 162 2.34 -5.91 -5.98
CA ASP A 162 3.04 -6.51 -7.08
C ASP A 162 2.53 -5.90 -8.40
N PHE A 163 3.27 -4.92 -8.91
CA PHE A 163 2.97 -4.29 -10.20
C PHE A 163 3.29 -5.20 -11.39
N SER A 164 3.84 -6.41 -11.19
CA SER A 164 4.05 -7.35 -12.32
C SER A 164 2.75 -7.88 -12.92
N ASP A 165 1.66 -7.85 -12.14
CA ASP A 165 0.30 -8.21 -12.58
C ASP A 165 -0.39 -7.12 -13.42
N VAL A 166 0.23 -5.94 -13.57
CA VAL A 166 -0.31 -4.81 -14.33
C VAL A 166 0.74 -4.27 -15.30
N ASN A 167 0.33 -3.90 -16.50
CA ASN A 167 1.24 -3.35 -17.52
C ASN A 167 1.54 -1.85 -17.27
N LEU A 168 1.94 -1.53 -16.03
CA LEU A 168 2.33 -0.19 -15.61
C LEU A 168 3.81 -0.17 -15.26
N ASP A 169 4.60 0.55 -16.05
CA ASP A 169 5.99 0.84 -15.71
C ASP A 169 6.03 1.75 -14.47
N VAL A 170 6.56 1.27 -13.36
CA VAL A 170 6.74 2.04 -12.12
C VAL A 170 8.22 2.10 -11.78
N GLN A 171 8.71 3.28 -11.38
CA GLN A 171 10.08 3.45 -10.91
C GLN A 171 10.13 4.09 -9.52
N SER A 172 10.97 3.53 -8.66
CA SER A 172 11.39 4.17 -7.41
C SER A 172 12.27 5.40 -7.66
N GLU A 173 12.37 6.29 -6.67
CA GLU A 173 13.26 7.46 -6.72
C GLU A 173 14.71 7.06 -7.05
N LYS A 174 15.17 5.94 -6.47
CA LYS A 174 16.51 5.40 -6.70
C LYS A 174 16.75 4.96 -8.14
N GLU A 175 15.74 4.35 -8.79
CA GLU A 175 15.83 3.92 -10.19
C GLU A 175 15.81 5.13 -11.13
N ARG A 176 14.90 6.08 -10.87
CA ARG A 176 14.82 7.33 -11.64
C ARG A 176 16.10 8.14 -11.57
N GLY A 177 16.76 8.15 -10.40
CA GLY A 177 18.06 8.79 -10.21
C GLY A 177 19.19 8.18 -11.05
N LYS A 178 19.07 6.92 -11.46
CA LYS A 178 20.01 6.27 -12.40
C LYS A 178 19.61 6.53 -13.85
N THR A 179 18.36 6.21 -14.20
CA THR A 179 17.83 6.37 -15.56
C THR A 179 16.31 6.50 -15.50
N ILE A 180 15.80 7.56 -16.11
CA ILE A 180 14.35 7.78 -16.21
C ILE A 180 13.84 6.99 -17.42
N VAL A 181 12.94 6.04 -17.17
CA VAL A 181 12.20 5.32 -18.22
C VAL A 181 11.05 6.22 -18.68
N LYS A 182 10.99 6.53 -19.97
CA LYS A 182 9.93 7.36 -20.53
C LYS A 182 8.59 6.63 -20.35
N GLY A 183 7.61 7.32 -19.80
CA GLY A 183 6.28 6.74 -19.56
C GLY A 183 6.10 6.09 -18.19
N SER A 184 7.15 5.95 -17.37
CA SER A 184 7.01 5.34 -16.03
C SER A 184 6.31 6.24 -15.01
N PHE A 185 5.53 5.63 -14.12
CA PHE A 185 4.97 6.24 -12.93
C PHE A 185 6.02 6.34 -11.82
N ASP A 186 5.86 7.31 -10.94
CA ASP A 186 6.68 7.44 -9.74
C ASP A 186 6.06 6.64 -8.59
N LEU A 187 6.84 5.74 -7.99
CA LEU A 187 6.38 4.90 -6.89
C LEU A 187 5.98 5.70 -5.64
N GLY A 188 6.65 6.84 -5.40
CA GLY A 188 6.31 7.75 -4.32
C GLY A 188 4.97 8.46 -4.55
N ASP A 189 4.68 8.85 -5.80
CA ASP A 189 3.36 9.40 -6.16
C ASP A 189 2.25 8.36 -6.04
N LEU A 190 2.48 7.11 -6.46
CA LEU A 190 1.54 6.00 -6.24
C LEU A 190 1.31 5.73 -4.75
N SER A 191 2.35 5.77 -3.93
CA SER A 191 2.23 5.61 -2.47
C SER A 191 1.37 6.70 -1.83
N LYS A 192 1.54 7.96 -2.28
CA LYS A 192 0.69 9.07 -1.82
C LYS A 192 -0.75 8.93 -2.29
N ALA A 193 -0.94 8.47 -3.53
CA ALA A 193 -2.26 8.23 -4.10
C ALA A 193 -3.00 7.12 -3.32
N TYR A 194 -2.29 6.06 -2.93
CA TYR A 194 -2.85 5.00 -2.09
C TYR A 194 -3.21 5.49 -0.68
N LEU A 195 -2.33 6.27 -0.02
CA LEU A 195 -2.65 6.93 1.25
C LEU A 195 -3.90 7.82 1.13
N ALA A 196 -3.99 8.59 0.04
CA ALA A 196 -5.15 9.42 -0.24
C ALA A 196 -6.42 8.60 -0.42
N PHE A 197 -6.36 7.52 -1.19
CA PHE A 197 -7.45 6.56 -1.36
C PHE A 197 -7.92 6.02 0.00
N LEU A 198 -7.03 5.48 0.83
CA LEU A 198 -7.40 4.88 2.12
C LEU A 198 -8.05 5.88 3.09
N THR A 199 -7.45 7.05 3.22
CA THR A 199 -8.00 8.13 4.05
C THR A 199 -9.23 8.81 3.43
N GLY A 200 -9.45 8.60 2.12
CA GLY A 200 -10.28 9.39 1.21
C GLY A 200 -10.15 10.89 1.47
N SER A 201 -8.91 11.37 1.49
CA SER A 201 -8.57 12.79 1.58
C SER A 201 -7.36 13.08 0.73
N VAL A 202 -7.41 14.16 -0.04
CA VAL A 202 -6.29 14.60 -0.89
C VAL A 202 -5.24 15.44 -0.15
N ASN A 203 -5.50 15.81 1.10
CA ASN A 203 -4.68 16.72 1.89
C ASN A 203 -4.00 16.00 3.06
N ASN A 204 -3.15 15.00 2.75
CA ASN A 204 -2.45 14.18 3.74
C ASN A 204 -1.01 14.66 4.08
N ASP A 205 -0.50 15.62 3.31
CA ASP A 205 0.82 16.23 3.51
C ASP A 205 0.69 17.72 3.82
N ASN A 206 0.10 18.03 4.97
CA ASN A 206 -0.01 19.41 5.44
C ASN A 206 1.22 19.78 6.29
N ASN A 207 2.18 20.47 5.67
CA ASN A 207 3.42 20.92 6.32
C ASN A 207 3.20 21.87 7.52
N LYS A 208 1.99 22.42 7.70
CA LYS A 208 1.64 23.26 8.87
C LYS A 208 1.30 22.44 10.11
N ILE A 209 1.09 21.13 9.97
CA ILE A 209 0.74 20.21 11.06
C ILE A 209 1.99 19.44 11.46
N ILE A 210 2.24 19.34 12.78
CA ILE A 210 3.32 18.52 13.33
C ILE A 210 3.11 17.07 12.90
N GLY A 211 4.17 16.39 12.43
CA GLY A 211 4.10 15.03 11.86
C GLY A 211 3.28 14.04 12.71
N GLU A 212 3.52 14.01 14.03
CA GLU A 212 2.78 13.12 14.95
C GLU A 212 1.26 13.39 14.98
N LYS A 213 0.82 14.65 14.92
CA LYS A 213 -0.62 14.99 14.85
C LYS A 213 -1.22 14.55 13.52
N MET A 214 -0.46 14.67 12.44
CA MET A 214 -0.94 14.25 11.13
C MET A 214 -1.09 12.73 11.05
N ASP A 215 -0.16 12.00 11.65
CA ASP A 215 -0.25 10.55 11.76
C ASP A 215 -1.49 10.12 12.56
N GLN A 216 -1.82 10.81 13.66
CA GLN A 216 -3.06 10.58 14.40
C GLN A 216 -4.31 10.84 13.56
N ILE A 217 -4.33 11.91 12.76
CA ILE A 217 -5.44 12.23 11.85
C ILE A 217 -5.60 11.15 10.78
N ILE A 218 -4.49 10.67 10.20
CA ILE A 218 -4.50 9.60 9.20
C ILE A 218 -5.08 8.32 9.79
N VAL A 219 -4.62 7.92 10.98
CA VAL A 219 -5.16 6.76 11.71
C VAL A 219 -6.66 6.94 11.94
N GLY A 220 -7.09 8.08 12.47
CA GLY A 220 -8.51 8.36 12.72
C GLY A 220 -9.36 8.23 11.46
N ARG A 221 -8.93 8.82 10.34
CA ARG A 221 -9.64 8.73 9.06
C ARG A 221 -9.73 7.31 8.51
N ILE A 222 -8.66 6.52 8.66
CA ILE A 222 -8.65 5.12 8.23
C ILE A 222 -9.59 4.30 9.11
N MET A 223 -9.61 4.56 10.42
CA MET A 223 -10.54 3.93 11.36
C MET A 223 -12.00 4.27 11.06
N ASP A 224 -12.29 5.53 10.70
CA ASP A 224 -13.64 5.98 10.31
C ASP A 224 -14.11 5.35 8.99
N LYS A 225 -13.17 4.96 8.12
CA LYS A 225 -13.42 4.33 6.81
C LYS A 225 -13.07 2.84 6.84
N GLN A 226 -13.66 2.11 7.79
CA GLN A 226 -13.50 0.66 7.86
C GLN A 226 -13.84 0.02 6.50
N PRO A 227 -12.97 -0.86 5.94
CA PRO A 227 -13.22 -1.48 4.64
C PRO A 227 -14.52 -2.26 4.64
N ALA A 228 -15.47 -1.87 3.79
CA ALA A 228 -16.70 -2.63 3.56
C ALA A 228 -16.45 -3.79 2.58
N LYS A 229 -17.33 -4.79 2.60
CA LYS A 229 -17.22 -5.98 1.75
C LYS A 229 -17.36 -5.68 0.25
N GLU A 230 -18.02 -4.57 -0.09
CA GLU A 230 -18.29 -4.11 -1.47
C GLU A 230 -17.42 -2.93 -1.89
N ASP A 231 -16.45 -2.52 -1.06
CA ASP A 231 -15.58 -1.41 -1.42
C ASP A 231 -14.67 -1.77 -2.60
N VAL A 232 -14.59 -0.83 -3.54
CA VAL A 232 -13.54 -0.82 -4.56
C VAL A 232 -12.20 -0.86 -3.82
N ASN A 233 -11.34 -1.82 -4.18
CA ASN A 233 -9.98 -1.91 -3.64
C ASN A 233 -8.98 -1.14 -4.52
N PHE A 234 -7.81 -0.80 -3.97
CA PHE A 234 -6.85 -0.01 -4.73
C PHE A 234 -6.26 -0.77 -5.92
N LYS A 235 -6.17 -2.11 -5.88
CA LYS A 235 -5.72 -2.91 -7.04
C LYS A 235 -6.66 -2.76 -8.24
N GLN A 236 -7.96 -2.64 -8.01
CA GLN A 236 -8.95 -2.31 -9.05
C GLN A 236 -8.73 -0.91 -9.62
N VAL A 237 -8.41 0.07 -8.77
CA VAL A 237 -8.06 1.43 -9.22
C VAL A 237 -6.80 1.42 -10.08
N ILE A 238 -5.76 0.67 -9.71
CA ILE A 238 -4.52 0.53 -10.50
C ILE A 238 -4.81 -0.09 -11.87
N LYS A 239 -5.64 -1.14 -11.94
CA LYS A 239 -6.07 -1.73 -13.23
C LYS A 239 -6.85 -0.75 -14.10
N ASN A 240 -7.65 0.12 -13.48
CA ASN A 240 -8.35 1.16 -14.22
C ASN A 240 -7.37 2.24 -14.72
N ILE A 241 -6.38 2.64 -13.92
CA ILE A 241 -5.29 3.54 -14.34
C ILE A 241 -4.49 2.94 -15.50
N GLU A 242 -4.19 1.63 -15.46
CA GLU A 242 -3.54 0.90 -16.55
C GLU A 242 -4.35 1.02 -17.85
N LYS A 243 -5.64 0.65 -17.81
CA LYS A 243 -6.56 0.76 -18.96
C LYS A 243 -6.57 2.18 -19.52
N LEU A 244 -6.82 3.19 -18.68
CA LEU A 244 -6.89 4.59 -19.12
C LEU A 244 -5.55 5.11 -19.66
N SER A 245 -4.43 4.53 -19.21
CA SER A 245 -3.08 4.90 -19.66
C SER A 245 -2.71 4.36 -21.05
N GLU A 246 -3.59 3.61 -21.72
CA GLU A 246 -3.43 3.27 -23.14
C GLU A 246 -3.43 4.53 -24.03
N ASN A 247 -4.09 5.61 -23.59
CA ASN A 247 -4.02 6.91 -24.23
C ASN A 247 -2.91 7.79 -23.61
N ASP A 248 -2.07 8.39 -24.46
CA ASP A 248 -0.90 9.19 -24.04
C ASP A 248 -1.25 10.46 -23.25
N VAL A 249 -2.40 11.10 -23.53
CA VAL A 249 -2.85 12.31 -22.83
C VAL A 249 -3.33 11.94 -21.43
N ALA A 250 -4.19 10.93 -21.34
CA ALA A 250 -4.64 10.36 -20.07
C ALA A 250 -3.47 9.89 -19.21
N LYS A 251 -2.52 9.15 -19.80
CA LYS A 251 -1.30 8.70 -19.10
C LYS A 251 -0.47 9.86 -18.57
N LYS A 252 -0.26 10.91 -19.36
CA LYS A 252 0.47 12.11 -18.90
C LYS A 252 -0.23 12.79 -17.73
N TRP A 253 -1.55 12.90 -17.78
CA TRP A 253 -2.35 13.49 -16.71
C TRP A 253 -2.30 12.66 -15.43
N LEU A 254 -2.49 11.34 -15.52
CA LEU A 254 -2.42 10.40 -14.40
C LEU A 254 -1.02 10.32 -13.78
N LYS A 255 0.04 10.60 -14.55
CA LYS A 255 1.41 10.68 -14.02
C LYS A 255 1.70 11.91 -13.17
N VAL A 256 0.86 12.94 -13.21
CA VAL A 256 1.02 14.10 -12.34
C VAL A 256 0.54 13.72 -10.94
N GLY A 257 1.44 13.64 -9.95
CA GLY A 257 1.11 13.17 -8.60
C GLY A 257 -0.11 13.84 -7.96
N ASN A 258 -0.34 15.14 -8.20
CA ASN A 258 -1.55 15.82 -7.72
C ASN A 258 -2.84 15.29 -8.37
N ASN A 259 -2.82 15.03 -9.68
CA ASN A 259 -3.96 14.45 -10.38
C ASN A 259 -4.20 13.01 -9.93
N LEU A 260 -3.13 12.22 -9.80
CA LEU A 260 -3.19 10.84 -9.34
C LEU A 260 -3.82 10.71 -7.96
N ILE A 261 -3.44 11.60 -7.03
CA ILE A 261 -4.04 11.71 -5.71
C ILE A 261 -5.52 12.04 -5.80
N GLY A 262 -5.89 13.06 -6.59
CA GLY A 262 -7.29 13.45 -6.76
C GLY A 262 -8.13 12.34 -7.37
N PHE A 263 -7.64 11.74 -8.45
CA PHE A 263 -8.25 10.59 -9.12
C PHE A 263 -8.48 9.43 -8.15
N SER A 264 -7.46 9.07 -7.38
CA SER A 264 -7.53 7.93 -6.45
C SER A 264 -8.54 8.14 -5.32
N VAL A 265 -8.79 9.39 -4.91
CA VAL A 265 -9.88 9.68 -3.96
C VAL A 265 -11.22 9.65 -4.67
N GLY A 266 -11.34 10.35 -5.80
CA GLY A 266 -12.63 10.57 -6.43
C GLY A 266 -13.22 9.33 -7.10
N VAL A 267 -12.37 8.44 -7.61
CA VAL A 267 -12.81 7.21 -8.27
C VAL A 267 -13.59 6.30 -7.32
N LYS A 268 -13.43 6.42 -5.99
CA LYS A 268 -14.23 5.65 -5.03
C LYS A 268 -15.73 5.85 -5.22
N THR A 269 -16.14 7.07 -5.58
CA THR A 269 -17.55 7.42 -5.78
C THR A 269 -18.02 7.13 -7.20
N SER A 270 -17.12 7.23 -8.18
CA SER A 270 -17.45 7.14 -9.61
C SER A 270 -16.93 5.88 -10.30
N TYR A 271 -16.46 4.89 -9.53
CA TYR A 271 -15.81 3.69 -10.07
C TYR A 271 -16.68 2.98 -11.11
N ASP A 272 -17.95 2.76 -10.81
CA ASP A 272 -18.91 2.08 -11.71
C ASP A 272 -19.12 2.81 -13.03
N VAL A 273 -18.90 4.13 -13.06
CA VAL A 273 -18.93 4.92 -14.28
C VAL A 273 -17.58 4.78 -14.99
N ILE A 274 -16.49 5.15 -14.32
CA ILE A 274 -15.15 5.26 -14.91
C ILE A 274 -14.62 3.91 -15.43
N ILE A 275 -14.97 2.79 -14.79
CA ILE A 275 -14.54 1.46 -15.25
C ILE A 275 -15.01 1.15 -16.66
N ASN A 276 -16.14 1.73 -17.07
CA ASN A 276 -16.75 1.53 -18.39
C ASN A 276 -16.30 2.53 -19.45
N ILE A 277 -15.59 3.60 -19.06
CA ILE A 277 -15.10 4.64 -19.98
C ILE A 277 -13.89 4.15 -20.78
N SER A 278 -13.85 4.45 -22.08
CA SER A 278 -12.70 4.15 -22.94
C SER A 278 -11.54 5.12 -22.71
N PRO A 279 -10.28 4.74 -23.02
CA PRO A 279 -9.13 5.64 -22.87
C PRO A 279 -9.28 6.96 -23.65
N ASP A 280 -9.94 6.93 -24.81
CA ASP A 280 -10.14 8.12 -25.65
C ASP A 280 -11.23 9.05 -25.11
N GLU A 281 -12.35 8.50 -24.62
CA GLU A 281 -13.38 9.29 -23.94
C GLU A 281 -12.81 9.98 -22.69
N PHE A 282 -12.04 9.24 -21.89
CA PHE A 282 -11.37 9.81 -20.73
C PHE A 282 -10.36 10.89 -21.12
N SER A 283 -9.58 10.67 -22.18
CA SER A 283 -8.66 11.68 -22.72
C SER A 283 -9.39 12.99 -23.05
N ASN A 284 -10.54 12.94 -23.71
CA ASN A 284 -11.31 14.14 -24.04
C ASN A 284 -11.77 14.89 -22.78
N SER A 285 -12.27 14.18 -21.78
CA SER A 285 -12.65 14.76 -20.49
C SER A 285 -11.45 15.38 -19.75
N ILE A 286 -10.27 14.78 -19.88
CA ILE A 286 -9.03 15.30 -19.29
C ILE A 286 -8.53 16.56 -20.01
N GLU A 287 -8.70 16.67 -21.32
CA GLU A 287 -8.38 17.90 -22.06
C GLU A 287 -9.27 19.06 -21.61
N LEU A 288 -10.57 18.81 -21.46
CA LEU A 288 -11.53 19.75 -20.89
C LEU A 288 -11.11 20.19 -19.47
N PHE A 289 -10.76 19.23 -18.61
CA PHE A 289 -10.25 19.52 -17.27
C PHE A 289 -9.03 20.46 -17.30
N GLU A 290 -8.06 20.21 -18.18
CA GLU A 290 -6.84 21.02 -18.26
C GLU A 290 -7.10 22.44 -18.78
N LEU A 291 -8.05 22.61 -19.71
CA LEU A 291 -8.51 23.92 -20.15
C LEU A 291 -9.13 24.71 -18.99
N ALA A 292 -10.08 24.09 -18.29
CA ALA A 292 -10.76 24.74 -17.16
C ALA A 292 -9.79 25.06 -16.01
N PHE A 293 -8.91 24.11 -15.67
CA PHE A 293 -7.91 24.29 -14.63
C PHE A 293 -6.91 25.42 -14.95
N LYS A 294 -6.61 25.67 -16.23
CA LYS A 294 -5.73 26.78 -16.62
C LYS A 294 -6.42 28.14 -16.47
N ALA A 295 -7.74 28.20 -16.59
CA ALA A 295 -8.51 29.44 -16.52
C ALA A 295 -8.61 30.03 -15.10
N ILE A 296 -8.60 29.20 -14.05
CA ILE A 296 -8.77 29.66 -12.65
C ILE A 296 -7.59 30.49 -12.11
N ASN A 297 -6.49 30.65 -12.87
CA ASN A 297 -5.26 31.38 -12.53
C ASN A 297 -4.84 31.28 -11.05
N PRO A 298 -4.62 30.05 -10.54
CA PRO A 298 -4.34 29.86 -9.12
C PRO A 298 -2.94 30.38 -8.78
N SER A 299 -2.78 31.03 -7.62
CA SER A 299 -1.45 31.43 -7.16
C SER A 299 -0.51 30.22 -7.06
N LYS A 300 0.77 30.40 -7.39
CA LYS A 300 1.78 29.32 -7.35
C LYS A 300 1.85 28.61 -5.99
N VAL A 301 1.45 29.29 -4.91
CA VAL A 301 1.45 28.76 -3.53
C VAL A 301 0.37 27.68 -3.33
N ASN A 302 -0.78 27.81 -3.99
CA ASN A 302 -1.91 26.89 -3.83
C ASN A 302 -2.15 25.98 -5.04
N LEU A 303 -1.41 26.15 -6.13
CA LEU A 303 -1.57 25.39 -7.39
C LEU A 303 -1.66 23.87 -7.15
N GLY A 304 -0.76 23.30 -6.36
CA GLY A 304 -0.77 21.86 -6.08
C GLY A 304 -1.98 21.41 -5.25
N LYS A 305 -2.43 22.25 -4.30
CA LYS A 305 -3.61 21.98 -3.48
C LYS A 305 -4.87 21.97 -4.35
N PHE A 306 -5.09 23.06 -5.11
CA PHE A 306 -6.26 23.17 -5.97
C PHE A 306 -6.29 22.11 -7.07
N ARG A 307 -5.13 21.76 -7.67
CA ARG A 307 -5.07 20.68 -8.65
C ARG A 307 -5.57 19.36 -8.06
N ARG A 308 -5.19 19.01 -6.83
CA ARG A 308 -5.67 17.79 -6.16
C ARG A 308 -7.17 17.84 -5.89
N GLU A 309 -7.65 18.95 -5.32
CA GLU A 309 -9.06 19.13 -4.93
C GLU A 309 -9.99 19.15 -6.15
N LEU A 310 -9.60 19.85 -7.22
CA LEU A 310 -10.37 19.87 -8.46
C LEU A 310 -10.29 18.54 -9.21
N SER A 311 -9.14 17.87 -9.23
CA SER A 311 -9.05 16.52 -9.81
C SER A 311 -9.95 15.54 -9.05
N GLN A 312 -9.97 15.60 -7.71
CA GLN A 312 -10.91 14.81 -6.91
C GLN A 312 -12.34 15.13 -7.30
N ASN A 313 -12.75 16.40 -7.25
CA ASN A 313 -14.13 16.78 -7.52
C ASN A 313 -14.58 16.45 -8.95
N PHE A 314 -13.70 16.62 -9.94
CA PHE A 314 -13.95 16.24 -11.32
C PHE A 314 -14.22 14.75 -11.45
N ILE A 315 -13.35 13.93 -10.86
CA ILE A 315 -13.45 12.47 -10.93
C ILE A 315 -14.62 11.94 -10.08
N GLU A 316 -14.90 12.49 -8.90
CA GLU A 316 -16.07 12.11 -8.07
C GLU A 316 -17.39 12.24 -8.83
N ASN A 317 -17.53 13.30 -9.62
CA ASN A 317 -18.74 13.63 -10.35
C ASN A 317 -18.56 13.42 -11.86
N TYR A 318 -17.72 12.45 -12.24
CA TYR A 318 -17.30 12.25 -13.63
C TYR A 318 -18.48 12.18 -14.60
N ALA A 319 -19.53 11.43 -14.28
CA ALA A 319 -20.72 11.28 -15.14
C ALA A 319 -21.41 12.61 -15.51
N GLN A 320 -21.30 13.62 -14.65
CA GLN A 320 -21.84 14.95 -14.91
C GLN A 320 -20.78 15.87 -15.52
N HIS A 321 -19.59 15.92 -14.93
CA HIS A 321 -18.55 16.85 -15.35
C HIS A 321 -17.90 16.49 -16.68
N SER A 322 -17.99 15.23 -17.14
CA SER A 322 -17.53 14.85 -18.48
C SER A 322 -18.37 15.43 -19.60
N GLU A 323 -19.63 15.80 -19.30
CA GLU A 323 -20.60 16.36 -20.26
C GLU A 323 -20.62 17.89 -20.28
N PHE A 324 -19.88 18.54 -19.37
CA PHE A 324 -19.80 20.00 -19.32
C PHE A 324 -19.08 20.55 -20.56
N ASP A 325 -19.46 21.76 -20.96
CA ASP A 325 -18.61 22.57 -21.82
C ASP A 325 -17.49 23.29 -21.03
N GLU A 326 -16.59 23.95 -21.76
CA GLU A 326 -15.46 24.65 -21.15
C GLU A 326 -15.92 25.75 -20.18
N MET A 327 -16.98 26.49 -20.52
CA MET A 327 -17.44 27.62 -19.70
C MET A 327 -18.08 27.12 -18.40
N GLU A 328 -18.90 26.08 -18.49
CA GLU A 328 -19.54 25.43 -17.34
C GLU A 328 -18.50 24.89 -16.35
N LEU A 329 -17.47 24.18 -16.85
CA LEU A 329 -16.45 23.61 -15.98
C LEU A 329 -15.53 24.69 -15.38
N VAL A 330 -15.25 25.77 -16.12
CA VAL A 330 -14.50 26.92 -15.60
C VAL A 330 -15.25 27.59 -14.46
N GLU A 331 -16.54 27.88 -14.64
CA GLU A 331 -17.37 28.52 -13.61
C GLU A 331 -17.39 27.66 -12.34
N HIS A 332 -17.64 26.35 -12.49
CA HIS A 332 -17.61 25.40 -11.38
C HIS A 332 -16.26 25.36 -10.66
N PHE A 333 -15.14 25.35 -11.39
CA PHE A 333 -13.82 25.36 -10.77
C PHE A 333 -13.52 26.70 -10.06
N MET A 334 -14.01 27.82 -10.58
CA MET A 334 -13.88 29.11 -9.90
C MET A 334 -14.65 29.14 -8.58
N GLU A 335 -15.88 28.60 -8.54
CA GLU A 335 -16.67 28.50 -7.31
C GLU A 335 -15.96 27.68 -6.23
N LEU A 336 -15.36 26.54 -6.60
CA LEU A 336 -14.63 25.68 -5.66
C LEU A 336 -13.32 26.26 -5.15
N THR A 337 -12.75 27.25 -5.85
CA THR A 337 -11.43 27.83 -5.54
C THR A 337 -11.48 29.28 -5.03
N SER A 338 -12.68 29.86 -4.94
CA SER A 338 -12.94 31.23 -4.47
C SER A 338 -12.83 31.41 -2.95
#